data_AF-A0A7C6LVA4-F1
#
_entry.id   AF-A0A7C6LVA4-F1
#
_cell.length_a   1.000
_cell.length_b   1.000
_cell.length_c   1.000
_cell.angle_alpha   90.00
_cell.angle_beta   90.00
_cell.angle_gamma   90.00
#
_symmetry.space_group_name_H-M   'P 1'
#
loop_
_entity.id
_entity.type
_entity.pdbx_description
1 polymer ?
#
loop_
_entity_poly.entity_id
_entity_poly.type
_entity_poly.pdbx_seq_one_letter_code
_entity_poly.pdbx_strand_id
1 'polypeptide(L)'
;MHTDDLHPDDLTDPGPEWPITTEDDAADLVDSVVDLDDIVRGSLLFYLCDSGRVPLAPVMICDVPLTAPPGETLEHWLGHVSQVCEGETPTLVFARARPGQSFVLDHDREWHRAAVHACAANRIPLLHSFVITQHAVVPLPPPVADGMVPPPPNHPIAG
;
A
#
# COMPACT_ATOMS: atom_id res chain seq x y z
N MET A 1 13.09 27.39 -9.98
CA MET A 1 13.45 26.59 -8.80
C MET A 1 12.66 27.16 -7.64
N HIS A 2 11.44 26.66 -7.46
CA HIS A 2 10.59 26.98 -6.31
C HIS A 2 10.55 25.69 -5.50
N THR A 3 11.19 25.72 -4.33
CA THR A 3 11.06 24.68 -3.32
C THR A 3 9.70 24.97 -2.69
N ASP A 4 8.68 24.24 -3.11
CA ASP A 4 7.36 24.31 -2.49
C ASP A 4 7.50 23.63 -1.12
N ASP A 5 7.41 24.47 -0.10
CA ASP A 5 7.52 24.11 1.31
C ASP A 5 6.23 23.39 1.67
N LEU A 6 6.28 22.05 1.69
CA LEU A 6 5.16 21.20 2.13
C LEU A 6 4.81 21.57 3.58
N HIS A 7 3.81 22.43 3.75
CA HIS A 7 3.37 22.89 5.07
C HIS A 7 2.72 21.70 5.81
N PRO A 8 2.98 21.49 7.10
CA PRO A 8 2.41 20.37 7.86
C PRO A 8 0.87 20.38 7.94
N ASP A 9 0.23 21.54 7.72
CA ASP A 9 -1.24 21.67 7.62
C ASP A 9 -1.81 21.30 6.22
N ASP A 10 -0.96 21.00 5.22
CA ASP A 10 -1.40 20.50 3.90
C ASP A 10 -1.59 18.97 3.91
N LEU A 11 -1.34 18.33 5.06
CA LEU A 11 -1.77 16.96 5.32
C LEU A 11 -3.30 16.92 5.27
N THR A 12 -3.80 16.48 4.11
CA THR A 12 -5.19 16.22 3.79
C THR A 12 -5.88 15.47 4.94
N ASP A 13 -7.13 15.84 5.22
CA ASP A 13 -8.09 15.28 6.20
C ASP A 13 -7.54 14.12 7.06
N PRO A 14 -7.43 14.29 8.40
CA PRO A 14 -6.93 13.21 9.25
C PRO A 14 -7.78 11.97 8.97
N GLY A 15 -7.12 10.92 8.49
CA GLY A 15 -7.78 9.67 8.14
C GLY A 15 -8.61 9.14 9.31
N PRO A 16 -9.46 8.12 9.07
CA PRO A 16 -10.35 7.62 10.09
C PRO A 16 -9.60 7.29 11.39
N GLU A 17 -10.11 7.78 12.53
CA GLU A 17 -9.49 7.58 13.85
C GLU A 17 -9.62 6.13 14.38
N TRP A 18 -10.16 5.23 13.56
CA TRP A 18 -10.41 3.84 13.91
C TRP A 18 -9.43 2.92 13.18
N PRO A 19 -8.99 1.82 13.84
CA PRO A 19 -7.98 0.94 13.28
C PRO A 19 -8.51 0.15 12.08
N ILE A 20 -7.65 -0.07 11.09
CA ILE A 20 -7.95 -0.94 9.95
C ILE A 20 -7.94 -2.39 10.42
N THR A 21 -9.11 -3.01 10.44
CA THR A 21 -9.29 -4.40 10.90
C THR A 21 -9.61 -5.38 9.79
N THR A 22 -10.23 -4.90 8.71
CA THR A 22 -10.69 -5.71 7.58
C THR A 22 -10.14 -5.21 6.24
N GLU A 23 -10.28 -6.03 5.20
CA GLU A 23 -9.94 -5.63 3.83
C GLU A 23 -10.91 -4.55 3.31
N ASP A 24 -12.19 -4.63 3.70
CA ASP A 24 -13.20 -3.62 3.34
C ASP A 24 -12.86 -2.26 3.97
N ASP A 25 -12.44 -2.23 5.24
CA ASP A 25 -11.96 -1.01 5.92
C ASP A 25 -10.84 -0.33 5.11
N ALA A 26 -9.88 -1.14 4.63
CA ALA A 26 -8.75 -0.65 3.86
C ALA A 26 -9.15 -0.23 2.43
N ALA A 27 -10.13 -0.90 1.83
CA ALA A 27 -10.67 -0.55 0.52
C ALA A 27 -11.40 0.80 0.56
N ASP A 28 -12.28 1.00 1.56
CA ASP A 28 -12.99 2.26 1.78
C ASP A 28 -12.00 3.41 2.03
N LEU A 29 -10.95 3.14 2.81
CA LEU A 29 -9.90 4.12 3.09
C LEU A 29 -9.22 4.61 1.80
N VAL A 30 -8.79 3.69 0.92
CA VAL A 30 -8.09 4.09 -0.31
C VAL A 30 -9.03 4.70 -1.34
N ASP A 31 -10.30 4.27 -1.40
CA ASP A 31 -11.33 4.85 -2.27
C ASP A 31 -11.67 6.30 -1.89
N SER A 32 -11.65 6.62 -0.59
CA SER A 32 -11.95 7.97 -0.10
C SER A 32 -10.89 9.02 -0.43
N VAL A 33 -9.66 8.59 -0.76
CA VAL A 33 -8.53 9.50 -1.01
C VAL A 33 -8.25 9.67 -2.50
N VAL A 34 -8.43 8.63 -3.31
CA VAL A 34 -8.05 8.65 -4.72
C VAL A 34 -9.19 9.20 -5.57
N ASP A 35 -8.95 10.29 -6.30
CA ASP A 35 -9.94 10.86 -7.20
C ASP A 35 -9.84 10.33 -8.64
N LEU A 36 -10.76 10.78 -9.50
CA LEU A 36 -10.79 10.36 -10.91
C LEU A 36 -9.58 10.88 -11.70
N ASP A 37 -9.05 12.05 -11.39
CA ASP A 37 -7.87 12.61 -12.07
C ASP A 37 -6.61 11.80 -11.73
N ASP A 38 -6.46 11.37 -10.48
CA ASP A 38 -5.41 10.44 -10.04
C ASP A 38 -5.48 9.11 -10.79
N ILE A 39 -6.69 8.56 -10.92
CA ILE A 39 -6.92 7.33 -11.68
C ILE A 39 -6.55 7.53 -13.15
N VAL A 40 -6.96 8.63 -13.78
CA VAL A 40 -6.72 8.89 -15.21
C VAL A 40 -5.23 9.07 -15.49
N ARG A 41 -4.52 9.78 -14.61
CA ARG A 41 -3.08 10.07 -14.75
C ARG A 41 -2.20 8.89 -14.33
N GLY A 42 -2.76 7.99 -13.52
CA GLY A 42 -2.03 6.91 -12.90
C GLY A 42 -1.31 7.41 -11.65
N SER A 43 -1.56 6.76 -10.52
CA SER A 43 -0.95 7.13 -9.25
C SER A 43 -0.66 5.93 -8.37
N LEU A 44 0.19 6.15 -7.37
CA LEU A 44 0.43 5.22 -6.28
C LEU A 44 0.00 5.90 -4.99
N LEU A 45 -0.66 5.15 -4.12
CA LEU A 45 -1.01 5.57 -2.78
C LEU A 45 -0.33 4.63 -1.78
N PHE A 46 0.39 5.22 -0.84
CA PHE A 46 0.82 4.57 0.39
C PHE A 46 0.07 5.19 1.54
N TYR A 47 -0.78 4.41 2.21
CA TYR A 47 -1.41 4.85 3.43
C TYR A 47 -0.61 4.36 4.62
N LEU A 48 0.02 5.28 5.34
CA LEU A 48 0.79 4.95 6.54
C LEU A 48 -0.16 4.79 7.71
N CYS A 49 0.05 3.72 8.47
CA CYS A 49 -0.68 3.42 9.68
C CYS A 49 0.30 3.20 10.83
N ASP A 50 -0.10 3.52 12.04
CA ASP A 50 0.71 3.24 13.23
C ASP A 50 0.77 1.73 13.55
N SER A 51 1.39 1.40 14.68
CA SER A 51 1.48 0.02 15.17
C SER A 51 0.12 -0.60 15.57
N GLY A 52 -0.87 0.24 15.87
CA GLY A 52 -2.27 -0.10 16.12
C GLY A 52 -3.11 -0.22 14.84
N ARG A 53 -2.51 -0.03 13.66
CA ARG A 53 -3.18 0.04 12.35
C ARG A 53 -4.14 1.23 12.23
N VAL A 54 -3.92 2.27 13.03
CA VAL A 54 -4.65 3.53 12.90
C VAL A 54 -4.03 4.34 11.76
N PRO A 55 -4.81 4.76 10.76
CA PRO A 55 -4.36 5.62 9.67
C PRO A 55 -3.69 6.89 10.21
N LEU A 56 -2.53 7.23 9.67
CA LEU A 56 -1.77 8.44 10.02
C LEU A 56 -1.86 9.48 8.91
N ALA A 57 -1.42 9.10 7.71
CA ALA A 57 -1.40 10.00 6.56
C ALA A 57 -1.33 9.21 5.24
N PRO A 58 -2.03 9.69 4.19
CA PRO A 58 -1.79 9.24 2.83
C PRO A 58 -0.52 9.89 2.25
N VAL A 59 0.27 9.11 1.53
CA VAL A 59 1.36 9.58 0.67
C VAL A 59 1.02 9.19 -0.75
N MET A 60 0.71 10.19 -1.57
CA MET A 60 0.34 9.99 -2.96
C MET A 60 1.47 10.38 -3.90
N ILE A 61 1.67 9.55 -4.93
CA ILE A 61 2.57 9.84 -6.05
C ILE A 61 1.70 9.85 -7.30
N CYS A 62 1.45 11.05 -7.81
CA CYS A 62 0.69 11.26 -9.04
C CYS A 62 1.59 11.09 -10.27
N ASP A 63 0.96 11.02 -11.45
CA ASP A 63 1.63 10.97 -12.75
C ASP A 63 2.59 9.79 -12.94
N VAL A 64 2.29 8.64 -12.32
CA VAL A 64 3.12 7.44 -12.47
C VAL A 64 2.81 6.79 -13.82
N PRO A 65 3.77 6.78 -14.76
CA PRO A 65 3.52 6.21 -16.08
C PRO A 65 3.12 4.75 -16.00
N LEU A 66 2.21 4.32 -16.88
CA LEU A 66 1.81 2.90 -16.98
C LEU A 66 2.97 1.96 -17.32
N THR A 67 4.08 2.50 -17.84
CA THR A 67 5.30 1.76 -18.19
C THR A 67 6.41 1.89 -17.15
N ALA A 68 6.15 2.56 -16.02
CA ALA A 68 7.16 2.75 -15.00
C ALA A 68 7.61 1.40 -14.39
N PRO A 69 8.91 1.21 -14.16
CA PRO A 69 9.45 -0.01 -13.57
C PRO A 69 9.00 -0.11 -12.10
N PRO A 70 8.20 -1.12 -11.72
CA PRO A 70 7.62 -1.17 -10.37
C PRO A 70 8.65 -1.27 -9.26
N GLY A 71 9.66 -2.12 -9.44
CA GLY A 71 10.72 -2.35 -8.44
C GLY A 71 11.49 -1.10 -8.09
N GLU A 72 12.09 -0.45 -9.10
CA GLU A 72 12.88 0.77 -8.92
C GLU A 72 12.04 1.92 -8.34
N THR A 73 10.80 2.06 -8.81
CA THR A 73 9.89 3.10 -8.29
C THR A 73 9.58 2.89 -6.82
N LEU A 74 9.20 1.66 -6.42
CA LEU A 74 8.81 1.36 -5.04
C LEU A 74 10.00 1.39 -4.08
N GLU A 75 11.17 0.91 -4.51
CA GLU A 75 12.40 0.97 -3.70
C GLU A 75 12.79 2.41 -3.39
N HIS A 76 12.73 3.29 -4.39
CA HIS A 76 13.00 4.71 -4.21
C HIS A 76 12.06 5.34 -3.18
N TRP A 77 10.75 5.18 -3.35
CA TRP A 77 9.76 5.85 -2.50
C TRP A 77 9.63 5.27 -1.10
N LEU A 78 9.64 3.94 -0.94
CA LEU A 78 9.59 3.32 0.40
C LEU A 78 10.88 3.58 1.19
N GLY A 79 12.01 3.74 0.50
CA GLY A 79 13.23 4.24 1.11
C GLY A 79 13.02 5.59 1.79
N HIS A 80 12.35 6.53 1.11
CA HIS A 80 12.02 7.84 1.68
C HIS A 80 11.02 7.76 2.85
N VAL A 81 9.95 6.98 2.70
CA VAL A 81 8.94 6.77 3.76
C VAL A 81 9.58 6.26 5.05
N SER A 82 10.53 5.31 4.95
CA SER A 82 11.21 4.75 6.12
C SER A 82 12.03 5.77 6.93
N GLN A 83 12.49 6.84 6.29
CA GLN A 83 13.27 7.90 6.95
C GLN A 83 12.39 8.91 7.69
N VAL A 84 11.11 9.02 7.32
CA VAL A 84 10.16 9.99 7.90
C VAL A 84 9.59 9.47 9.23
N CYS A 85 9.47 8.14 9.38
CA CYS A 85 8.96 7.52 10.60
C CYS A 85 10.11 7.24 11.59
N GLU A 86 10.58 8.29 12.29
CA GLU A 86 11.57 8.14 13.35
C GLU A 86 10.97 7.43 14.59
N GLY A 87 11.47 6.24 14.93
CA GLY A 87 11.25 5.59 16.23
C GLY A 87 10.18 4.49 16.29
N GLU A 88 9.25 4.44 15.32
CA GLU A 88 8.28 3.36 15.18
C GLU A 88 8.21 2.86 13.74
N THR A 89 8.03 1.55 13.56
CA THR A 89 7.86 0.95 12.24
C THR A 89 6.40 1.07 11.83
N PRO A 90 6.04 1.92 10.85
CA PRO A 90 4.67 2.04 10.41
C PRO A 90 4.23 0.74 9.73
N THR A 91 2.92 0.52 9.70
CA THR A 91 2.29 -0.45 8.80
C THR A 91 1.73 0.30 7.58
N LEU A 92 1.50 -0.42 6.48
CA LEU A 92 1.21 0.23 5.20
C LEU A 92 0.04 -0.43 4.47
N VAL A 93 -0.85 0.38 3.89
CA VAL A 93 -1.78 -0.03 2.83
C VAL A 93 -1.26 0.53 1.51
N PHE A 94 -1.19 -0.33 0.49
CA PHE A 94 -0.73 0.07 -0.84
C PHE A 94 -1.89 0.07 -1.83
N ALA A 95 -1.96 1.08 -2.69
CA ALA A 95 -2.86 1.04 -3.84
C ALA A 95 -2.20 1.61 -5.08
N ARG A 96 -2.55 1.02 -6.23
CA ARG A 96 -2.21 1.55 -7.55
C ARG A 96 -3.48 2.03 -8.23
N ALA A 97 -3.58 3.33 -8.49
CA ALA A 97 -4.63 3.88 -9.32
C ALA A 97 -4.20 3.85 -10.79
N ARG A 98 -5.08 3.40 -11.67
CA ARG A 98 -4.83 3.43 -13.13
C ARG A 98 -6.13 3.50 -13.93
N PRO A 99 -6.09 4.05 -15.16
CA PRO A 99 -7.26 4.01 -16.02
C PRO A 99 -7.52 2.58 -16.53
N GLY A 100 -8.71 2.41 -17.09
CA GLY A 100 -9.11 1.18 -17.76
C GLY A 100 -10.08 0.33 -16.95
N GLN A 101 -9.97 -0.98 -17.10
CA GLN A 101 -10.93 -1.96 -16.61
C GLN A 101 -10.59 -2.44 -15.19
N SER A 102 -11.61 -2.91 -14.48
CA SER A 102 -11.51 -3.37 -13.08
C SER A 102 -10.82 -4.73 -12.90
N PHE A 103 -10.53 -5.49 -13.97
CA PHE A 103 -9.78 -6.73 -13.81
C PHE A 103 -8.28 -6.47 -13.58
N VAL A 104 -7.66 -7.29 -12.73
CA VAL A 104 -6.23 -7.25 -12.42
C VAL A 104 -5.42 -7.69 -13.63
N LEU A 105 -4.48 -6.84 -14.04
CA LEU A 105 -3.53 -7.10 -15.14
C LEU A 105 -2.23 -7.70 -14.61
N ASP A 106 -1.45 -8.35 -15.48
CA ASP A 106 -0.13 -8.87 -15.10
C ASP A 106 0.79 -7.77 -14.57
N HIS A 107 0.72 -6.59 -15.16
CA HIS A 107 1.48 -5.45 -14.69
C HIS A 107 1.06 -5.02 -13.26
N ASP A 108 -0.21 -5.14 -12.88
CA ASP A 108 -0.63 -4.88 -11.49
C ASP A 108 -0.05 -5.92 -10.52
N ARG A 109 0.09 -7.17 -10.98
CA ARG A 109 0.76 -8.23 -10.19
C ARG A 109 2.25 -7.95 -10.01
N GLU A 110 2.89 -7.31 -10.98
CA GLU A 110 4.28 -6.86 -10.86
C GLU A 110 4.42 -5.74 -9.81
N TRP A 111 3.51 -4.76 -9.82
CA TRP A 111 3.46 -3.72 -8.79
C TRP A 111 3.20 -4.29 -7.40
N HIS A 112 2.25 -5.21 -7.27
CA HIS A 112 2.01 -5.91 -6.03
C HIS A 112 3.27 -6.64 -5.53
N ARG A 113 3.91 -7.44 -6.40
CA ARG A 113 5.12 -8.20 -6.04
C ARG A 113 6.26 -7.26 -5.61
N ALA A 114 6.44 -6.17 -6.34
CA ALA A 114 7.43 -5.15 -5.99
C ALA A 114 7.10 -4.49 -4.64
N ALA A 115 5.82 -4.21 -4.36
CA ALA A 115 5.41 -3.60 -3.09
C ALA A 115 5.68 -4.53 -1.91
N VAL A 116 5.34 -5.83 -2.05
CA VAL A 116 5.66 -6.87 -1.06
C VAL A 116 7.17 -6.93 -0.81
N HIS A 117 7.98 -6.98 -1.88
CA HIS A 117 9.44 -7.07 -1.76
C HIS A 117 10.04 -5.82 -1.09
N ALA A 118 9.65 -4.62 -1.53
CA ALA A 118 10.16 -3.37 -1.00
C ALA A 118 9.74 -3.14 0.46
N CYS A 119 8.49 -3.49 0.82
CA CYS A 119 8.03 -3.45 2.21
C CYS A 119 8.84 -4.41 3.09
N ALA A 120 9.07 -5.65 2.64
CA ALA A 120 9.88 -6.62 3.36
C ALA A 120 11.34 -6.15 3.54
N ALA A 121 11.95 -5.59 2.50
CA ALA A 121 13.31 -5.05 2.54
C ALA A 121 13.47 -3.91 3.56
N ASN A 122 12.43 -3.09 3.72
CA ASN A 122 12.39 -1.97 4.68
C ASN A 122 11.78 -2.35 6.05
N ARG A 123 11.43 -3.63 6.25
CA ARG A 123 10.74 -4.16 7.45
C ARG A 123 9.40 -3.48 7.76
N ILE A 124 8.74 -2.92 6.76
CA ILE A 124 7.42 -2.29 6.88
C ILE A 124 6.34 -3.37 6.65
N PRO A 125 5.45 -3.65 7.61
CA PRO A 125 4.37 -4.61 7.38
C PRO A 125 3.34 -4.05 6.39
N LEU A 126 3.15 -4.75 5.27
CA LEU A 126 2.12 -4.46 4.28
C LEU A 126 0.81 -5.16 4.69
N LEU A 127 -0.23 -4.37 5.01
CA LEU A 127 -1.53 -4.86 5.46
C LEU A 127 -2.37 -5.37 4.28
N HIS A 128 -2.62 -4.48 3.31
CA HIS A 128 -3.45 -4.75 2.14
C HIS A 128 -2.86 -4.08 0.89
N SER A 129 -3.23 -4.60 -0.28
CA SER A 129 -2.84 -4.07 -1.58
C SER A 129 -4.02 -4.02 -2.52
N PHE A 130 -4.18 -2.91 -3.25
CA PHE A 130 -5.31 -2.70 -4.14
C PHE A 130 -4.90 -2.21 -5.53
N VAL A 131 -5.74 -2.50 -6.52
CA VAL A 131 -5.80 -1.77 -7.78
C VAL A 131 -7.06 -0.93 -7.76
N ILE A 132 -6.91 0.37 -7.96
CA ILE A 132 -8.03 1.32 -8.05
C ILE A 132 -8.23 1.69 -9.51
N THR A 133 -9.48 1.61 -9.93
CA THR A 133 -9.93 2.00 -11.26
C THR A 133 -11.18 2.85 -11.10
N GLN A 134 -11.58 3.56 -12.16
CA GLN A 134 -12.82 4.36 -12.19
C GLN A 134 -14.09 3.53 -11.91
N HIS A 135 -13.99 2.20 -11.91
CA HIS A 135 -15.12 1.29 -11.76
C HIS A 135 -15.12 0.52 -10.45
N ALA A 136 -13.97 0.35 -9.80
CA ALA A 136 -13.82 -0.49 -8.62
C ALA A 136 -12.45 -0.32 -7.96
N VAL A 137 -12.43 -0.55 -6.65
CA VAL A 137 -11.26 -0.95 -5.87
C VAL A 137 -11.19 -2.47 -5.84
N VAL A 138 -10.08 -3.04 -6.29
CA VAL A 138 -9.92 -4.49 -6.43
C VAL A 138 -8.77 -4.98 -5.56
N PRO A 139 -9.04 -5.87 -4.59
CA PRO A 139 -8.01 -6.40 -3.72
C PRO A 139 -7.05 -7.29 -4.49
N LEU A 140 -5.77 -7.16 -4.15
CA LEU A 140 -4.71 -8.06 -4.56
C LEU A 140 -4.49 -9.10 -3.45
N PRO A 141 -3.96 -10.29 -3.79
CA PRO A 141 -3.70 -11.31 -2.79
C PRO A 141 -2.86 -10.78 -1.62
N PRO A 142 -3.12 -11.20 -0.38
CA PRO A 142 -2.27 -10.80 0.73
C PRO A 142 -0.84 -11.30 0.50
N PRO A 143 0.19 -10.57 1.00
CA PRO A 143 1.55 -11.09 0.99
C PRO A 143 1.56 -12.46 1.64
N VAL A 144 2.07 -13.47 0.93
CA VAL A 144 2.31 -14.77 1.54
C VAL A 144 3.35 -14.54 2.63
N ALA A 145 2.97 -14.78 3.89
CA ALA A 145 3.91 -14.73 4.99
C ALA A 145 4.98 -15.80 4.75
N ASP A 146 6.12 -15.40 4.20
CA ASP A 146 7.30 -16.23 4.08
C ASP A 146 7.75 -16.57 5.52
N GLY A 147 7.29 -17.71 6.04
CA GLY A 147 7.66 -18.16 7.38
C GLY A 147 6.62 -18.91 8.19
N MET A 148 5.33 -18.94 7.84
CA MET A 148 4.40 -19.85 8.52
C MET A 148 4.40 -21.22 7.86
N VAL A 149 5.47 -21.99 8.12
CA VAL A 149 5.42 -23.45 7.98
C VAL A 149 4.34 -23.93 8.96
N PRO A 150 3.22 -24.54 8.52
CA PRO A 150 2.27 -25.13 9.46
C PRO A 150 3.02 -26.18 10.29
N PRO A 151 2.83 -26.23 11.62
CA PRO A 151 3.46 -27.27 12.43
C PRO A 151 3.10 -28.65 11.84
N PRO A 152 4.05 -29.58 11.72
CA PRO A 152 3.74 -30.90 11.20
C PRO A 152 2.59 -31.51 12.00
N PRO A 153 1.67 -32.25 11.36
CA PRO A 153 0.57 -32.88 12.06
C PRO A 153 1.12 -33.75 13.18
N ASN A 154 0.67 -33.49 14.40
CA ASN A 154 1.06 -34.22 15.59
C ASN A 154 0.50 -35.64 15.46
N HIS A 155 1.27 -36.55 14.88
CA HIS A 155 0.90 -37.97 14.87
C HIS A 155 1.01 -38.48 16.30
N PRO A 156 -0.10 -38.94 16.92
CA PRO A 156 0.02 -39.63 18.19
C PRO A 156 0.85 -40.89 17.98
N ILE A 157 1.94 -41.00 18.73
CA ILE A 157 2.71 -42.23 18.83
C ILE A 157 1.77 -43.26 19.48
N ALA A 158 1.23 -44.16 18.66
CA ALA A 158 0.51 -45.32 19.16
C ALA A 158 1.51 -46.17 19.98
N GLY A 159 1.19 -46.36 21.26
CA GLY A 159 1.89 -47.30 22.14
C GLY A 159 1.51 -48.76 21.88
#